data_AF-A0A351Y3K3-F1
#
_entry.id   AF-A0A351Y3K3-F1
#
_cell.length_a   1.000
_cell.length_b   1.000
_cell.length_c   1.000
_cell.angle_alpha   90.00
_cell.angle_beta   90.00
_cell.angle_gamma   90.00
#
_symmetry.space_group_name_H-M   'P 1'
#
loop_
_entity.id
_entity.type
_entity.pdbx_description
1 polymer ?
#
loop_
_entity_poly.entity_id
_entity_poly.type
_entity_poly.pdbx_seq_one_letter_code
_entity_poly.pdbx_strand_id
1 'polypeptide(L)'
;MLALYLGKKRGLSKAKYDKVMIELSKVPVMMEDILADTVGIRKIAEKISEYKNFFFLGRHYQLPIARESSLKLKEITYLHSESYPS
;
A
#
# COMPACT_ATOMS: atom_id res chain seq x y z
N MET A 1 5.70 -12.77 -7.61
CA MET A 1 5.58 -14.07 -8.35
C MET A 1 5.66 -15.31 -7.46
N LEU A 2 6.40 -15.31 -6.35
CA LEU A 2 6.59 -16.49 -5.50
C LEU A 2 5.27 -17.15 -5.02
N ALA A 3 4.30 -16.37 -4.54
CA ALA A 3 3.02 -16.90 -4.07
C ALA A 3 2.22 -17.65 -5.16
N LEU A 4 2.18 -17.12 -6.39
CA LEU A 4 1.52 -17.77 -7.52
C LEU A 4 2.26 -19.04 -7.96
N TYR A 5 3.59 -19.02 -7.94
CA TYR A 5 4.40 -20.19 -8.22
C TYR A 5 4.10 -21.34 -7.24
N LEU A 6 4.10 -21.04 -5.94
CA LEU A 6 3.76 -22.01 -4.90
C LEU A 6 2.29 -22.45 -5.00
N GLY A 7 1.38 -21.54 -5.29
CA GLY A 7 -0.04 -21.85 -5.51
C GLY A 7 -0.23 -22.86 -6.65
N LYS A 8 0.43 -22.65 -7.80
CA LYS A 8 0.38 -23.58 -8.94
C LYS A 8 0.90 -24.97 -8.57
N LYS A 9 1.99 -25.05 -7.81
CA LYS A 9 2.53 -26.33 -7.30
C LYS A 9 1.58 -27.03 -6.31
N ARG A 10 0.70 -26.28 -5.63
CA ARG A 10 -0.28 -26.79 -4.66
C ARG A 10 -1.68 -26.96 -5.24
N GLY A 11 -1.82 -26.99 -6.57
CA GLY A 11 -3.10 -27.27 -7.24
C GLY A 11 -4.02 -26.05 -7.44
N LEU A 12 -3.48 -24.81 -7.43
CA LEU A 12 -4.25 -23.63 -7.83
C LEU A 12 -4.77 -23.79 -9.26
N SER A 13 -6.07 -23.57 -9.46
CA SER A 13 -6.68 -23.71 -10.79
C SER A 13 -6.08 -22.72 -11.79
N LYS A 14 -5.98 -23.15 -13.06
CA LYS A 14 -5.47 -22.30 -14.15
C LYS A 14 -6.26 -20.99 -14.26
N ALA A 15 -7.59 -21.05 -14.15
CA ALA A 15 -8.44 -19.86 -14.20
C ALA A 15 -8.13 -18.85 -13.08
N LYS A 16 -7.85 -19.29 -11.85
CA LYS A 16 -7.45 -18.39 -10.75
C LYS A 16 -6.05 -17.82 -10.97
N TYR A 17 -5.12 -18.65 -11.44
CA TYR A 17 -3.76 -18.21 -11.77
C TYR A 17 -3.78 -17.10 -12.84
N ASP A 18 -4.46 -17.35 -13.96
CA ASP A 18 -4.55 -16.43 -15.10
C ASP A 18 -5.24 -15.12 -14.68
N LYS A 19 -6.30 -15.19 -13.87
CA LYS A 19 -6.97 -14.00 -13.32
C LYS A 19 -6.02 -13.14 -12.50
N VAL A 20 -5.25 -13.72 -11.57
CA VAL A 20 -4.32 -12.94 -10.73
C VAL A 20 -3.17 -12.37 -11.56
N MET A 21 -2.69 -13.10 -12.57
CA MET A 21 -1.66 -12.60 -13.49
C MET A 21 -2.13 -11.36 -14.26
N ILE A 22 -3.36 -11.38 -14.77
CA ILE A 22 -3.96 -10.25 -15.47
C ILE A 22 -4.07 -9.04 -14.54
N GLU A 23 -4.61 -9.21 -13.32
CA GLU A 23 -4.71 -8.07 -12.38
C GLU A 23 -3.33 -7.54 -11.97
N LEU A 24 -2.34 -8.42 -11.78
CA LEU A 24 -0.98 -8.00 -11.43
C LEU A 24 -0.31 -7.21 -12.55
N SER A 25 -0.59 -7.53 -13.82
CA SER A 25 -0.08 -6.75 -14.96
C SER A 25 -0.62 -5.33 -15.06
N LYS A 26 -1.75 -5.03 -14.38
CA LYS A 26 -2.33 -3.68 -14.34
C LYS A 26 -1.69 -2.78 -13.28
N VAL A 27 -0.97 -3.35 -12.31
CA VAL A 27 -0.38 -2.59 -11.20
C VAL A 27 0.53 -1.45 -11.66
N PRO A 28 1.43 -1.61 -12.65
CA PRO A 28 2.26 -0.51 -13.12
C PRO A 28 1.43 0.69 -13.63
N VAL A 29 0.39 0.44 -14.42
CA VAL A 29 -0.50 1.50 -14.93
C VAL A 29 -1.25 2.18 -13.79
N MET A 30 -1.77 1.41 -12.83
CA MET A 30 -2.42 1.98 -11.65
C MET A 30 -1.46 2.86 -10.82
N MET A 31 -0.17 2.51 -10.77
CA MET A 31 0.83 3.34 -10.11
C MET A 31 1.13 4.61 -10.89
N GLU A 32 1.25 4.52 -12.23
CA GLU A 32 1.42 5.67 -13.11
C GLU A 32 0.25 6.66 -12.95
N ASP A 33 -0.98 6.17 -12.92
CA ASP A 33 -2.18 7.00 -12.75
C ASP A 33 -2.16 7.77 -11.42
N ILE A 34 -1.76 7.12 -10.32
CA ILE A 34 -1.64 7.77 -9.00
C ILE A 34 -0.53 8.83 -9.00
N LEU A 35 0.59 8.58 -9.68
CA LEU A 35 1.72 9.50 -9.74
C LEU A 35 1.50 10.66 -10.72
N ALA A 36 0.62 10.49 -11.70
CA ALA A 36 0.31 11.51 -12.70
C ALA A 36 -0.43 12.73 -12.09
N ASP A 37 -1.27 12.53 -11.07
CA ASP A 37 -1.92 13.61 -10.33
C ASP A 37 -1.79 13.44 -8.82
N THR A 38 -0.85 14.20 -8.23
CA THR A 38 -0.60 14.22 -6.78
C THR A 38 -1.14 15.47 -6.09
N VAL A 39 -1.90 16.33 -6.79
CA VAL A 39 -2.39 17.60 -6.23
C VAL A 39 -3.27 17.37 -5.01
N GLY A 40 -4.14 16.35 -5.06
CA GLY A 40 -4.97 15.95 -3.91
C GLY A 40 -4.15 15.51 -2.70
N ILE A 41 -3.10 14.71 -2.93
CA ILE A 41 -2.19 14.23 -1.87
C ILE A 41 -1.46 15.41 -1.23
N ARG A 42 -0.97 16.37 -2.03
CA ARG A 42 -0.30 17.58 -1.53
C ARG A 42 -1.22 18.41 -0.64
N LYS A 43 -2.46 18.66 -1.06
CA LYS A 43 -3.44 19.42 -0.27
C LYS A 43 -3.71 18.77 1.09
N ILE A 44 -3.79 17.45 1.13
CA ILE A 44 -3.94 16.70 2.39
C ILE A 44 -2.69 16.86 3.25
N ALA A 45 -1.50 16.71 2.67
CA ALA A 45 -0.23 16.87 3.39
C ALA A 45 -0.09 18.28 4.00
N GLU A 46 -0.43 19.32 3.25
CA GLU A 46 -0.43 20.72 3.75
C GLU A 46 -1.40 20.87 4.91
N LYS A 47 -2.63 20.35 4.78
CA LYS A 47 -3.66 20.42 5.84
C LYS A 47 -3.22 19.73 7.14
N ILE A 48 -2.48 18.62 7.05
CA ILE A 48 -2.08 17.85 8.23
C ILE A 48 -0.69 18.21 8.75
N SER A 49 0.04 19.09 8.07
CA SER A 49 1.44 19.43 8.39
C SER A 49 1.64 20.08 9.77
N GLU A 50 0.58 20.66 10.35
CA GLU A 50 0.60 21.26 11.68
C GLU A 50 0.60 20.23 12.83
N TYR A 51 0.21 18.99 12.55
CA TYR A 51 0.14 17.94 13.57
C TYR A 51 1.49 17.25 13.78
N LYS A 52 1.78 16.86 15.03
CA LYS A 52 3.05 16.21 15.40
C LYS A 52 2.96 14.70 15.62
N ASN A 53 1.74 14.17 15.66
CA ASN A 53 1.45 12.77 15.99
C ASN A 53 0.45 12.20 14.98
N PHE A 54 0.74 11.01 14.45
CA PHE A 54 -0.08 10.38 13.41
C PHE A 54 -0.35 8.90 13.70
N PHE A 55 -1.62 8.51 13.65
CA PHE A 55 -2.03 7.10 13.66
C PHE A 55 -2.38 6.60 12.26
N PHE A 56 -1.76 5.50 11.84
CA PHE A 56 -2.08 4.78 10.62
C PHE A 56 -2.85 3.50 10.96
N LEU A 57 -4.03 3.33 10.37
CA LEU A 57 -4.89 2.18 10.63
C LEU A 57 -4.93 1.25 9.43
N GLY A 58 -4.98 -0.06 9.67
CA GLY A 58 -5.15 -1.04 8.61
C GLY A 58 -5.64 -2.39 9.14
N ARG A 59 -6.45 -3.08 8.34
CA ARG A 59 -6.97 -4.41 8.66
C ARG A 59 -6.42 -5.48 7.71
N HIS A 60 -6.20 -6.69 8.21
CA HIS A 60 -5.71 -7.83 7.43
C HIS A 60 -4.45 -7.47 6.59
N TYR A 61 -4.52 -7.55 5.27
CA TYR A 61 -3.42 -7.26 4.36
C TYR A 61 -3.07 -5.76 4.27
N GLN A 62 -3.90 -4.86 4.83
CA GLN A 62 -3.61 -3.43 4.90
C GLN A 62 -2.76 -3.06 6.11
N LEU A 63 -2.68 -3.90 7.15
CA LEU A 63 -1.86 -3.61 8.34
C LEU A 63 -0.37 -3.42 7.99
N PRO A 64 0.27 -4.27 7.16
CA PRO A 64 1.63 -4.02 6.70
C PRO A 64 1.78 -2.70 5.94
N ILE A 65 0.75 -2.28 5.19
CA ILE A 65 0.75 -1.00 4.46
C ILE A 65 0.70 0.18 5.43
N ALA A 66 -0.14 0.11 6.46
CA ALA A 66 -0.22 1.12 7.51
C ALA A 66 1.11 1.25 8.28
N ARG A 67 1.77 0.12 8.56
CA ARG A 67 3.11 0.07 9.17
C ARG A 67 4.15 0.77 8.32
N GLU A 68 4.20 0.46 7.02
CA GLU A 68 5.13 1.09 6.09
C GLU A 68 4.88 2.59 5.99
N SER A 69 3.61 3.01 5.96
CA SER A 69 3.24 4.44 5.91
C SER A 69 3.71 5.19 7.17
N SER A 70 3.50 4.60 8.36
CA SER A 70 4.01 5.14 9.63
C SER A 70 5.53 5.23 9.65
N LEU A 71 6.22 4.20 9.13
CA LEU A 71 7.68 4.17 9.04
C LEU A 71 8.20 5.31 8.14
N LYS A 72 7.65 5.46 6.93
CA LYS A 72 8.11 6.52 6.01
C LYS A 72 7.88 7.92 6.56
N LEU A 73 6.77 8.14 7.26
CA LEU A 73 6.51 9.43 7.90
C LEU A 73 7.59 9.74 8.95
N LYS A 74 7.94 8.78 9.82
CA LYS A 74 9.00 8.95 10.83
C LYS A 74 10.36 9.25 10.21
N GLU A 75 10.73 8.50 9.17
CA GLU A 75 12.05 8.58 8.55
C GLU A 75 12.33 9.95 7.91
N ILE A 76 11.32 10.56 7.28
CA ILE A 76 11.51 11.78 6.49
C ILE A 76 11.15 13.03 7.29
N THR A 77 10.14 12.96 8.17
CA THR A 77 9.62 14.14 8.88
C THR A 77 10.08 14.25 10.33
N TYR A 78 10.63 13.16 10.89
CA TYR A 78 10.96 13.03 12.32
C TYR A 78 9.78 13.20 13.28
N LEU A 79 8.54 13.19 12.77
CA LEU A 79 7.32 13.25 13.58
C LEU A 79 7.03 11.89 14.20
N HIS A 80 6.36 11.91 15.35
CA HIS A 80 5.91 10.68 15.97
C HIS A 80 4.74 10.11 15.17
N SER A 81 4.78 8.80 14.96
CA SER A 81 3.71 8.08 14.29
C SER A 81 3.59 6.68 14.83
N GLU A 82 2.40 6.09 14.81
CA GLU A 82 2.23 4.67 15.09
C GLU A 82 1.22 4.05 14.14
N SER A 83 1.34 2.75 13.91
CA SER A 83 0.40 1.99 13.12
C SER A 83 -0.34 0.98 13.99
N TYR A 84 -1.66 0.87 13.86
CA TYR A 84 -2.49 0.00 14.68
C TYR A 84 -3.42 -0.89 13.83
N PRO A 85 -3.65 -2.16 14.23
CA PRO A 85 -4.70 -2.97 13.62
C PRO A 85 -6.07 -2.37 13.93
N SER A 86 -6.93 -2.29 12.92
CA SER A 86 -8.34 -1.86 13.04
C SER A 86 -9.31 -3.01 12.83
#